data_AF-A0A6J8D721-F1
#
_entry.id   AF-A0A6J8D721-F1
#
_cell.length_a   1.000
_cell.length_b   1.000
_cell.length_c   1.000
_cell.angle_alpha   90.00
_cell.angle_beta   90.00
_cell.angle_gamma   90.00
#
_symmetry.space_group_name_H-M   'P 1'
#
loop_
_entity.id
_entity.type
_entity.pdbx_description
1 polymer ?
#
loop_
_entity_poly.entity_id
_entity_poly.type
_entity_poly.pdbx_seq_one_letter_code
_entity_poly.pdbx_strand_id
1 'polypeptide(L)'
;MLPIVKLATLLIKQFTRPVVNSLSESAKQYPKFRSIIVRLAQRYHLSDFTSQSKLFGFGKPLRVKPLSEDEAINLGTRLLGETLVYGVSASILLYEYNRSSRNDQIKEERRKFEIATLQRKIYEYGMTTEQQETEIKELKRKMYDLEDKNRSLASKLFSSLKS
;
A
#
# COMPACT_ATOMS: atom_id res chain seq x y z
N MET A 1 3.38 11.95 17.41
CA MET A 1 2.80 10.59 17.39
C MET A 1 1.95 10.47 18.67
N LEU A 2 0.67 10.08 18.70
CA LEU A 2 0.24 8.69 18.95
C LEU A 2 -1.26 8.57 19.41
N PRO A 3 -2.27 9.43 19.13
CA PRO A 3 -3.66 9.11 19.54
C PRO A 3 -4.11 7.73 19.03
N ILE A 4 -3.79 7.42 17.78
CA ILE A 4 -4.08 6.14 17.13
C ILE A 4 -3.32 4.98 17.80
N VAL A 5 -2.04 5.16 18.16
CA VAL A 5 -1.28 4.11 18.82
C VAL A 5 -1.73 3.91 20.27
N LYS A 6 -2.17 4.97 20.96
CA LYS A 6 -2.77 4.88 22.29
C LYS A 6 -4.11 4.14 22.23
N LEU A 7 -4.92 4.39 21.19
CA LEU A 7 -6.16 3.64 20.94
C LEU A 7 -5.90 2.18 20.58
N ALA A 8 -4.94 1.90 19.69
CA ALA A 8 -4.57 0.53 19.32
C ALA A 8 -4.06 -0.25 20.53
N THR A 9 -3.17 0.34 21.33
CA THR A 9 -2.66 -0.30 22.56
C THR A 9 -3.74 -0.49 23.63
N LEU A 10 -4.72 0.41 23.72
CA LEU A 10 -5.89 0.23 24.60
C LEU A 10 -6.80 -0.89 24.11
N LEU A 11 -7.10 -0.95 22.81
CA LEU A 11 -7.92 -2.02 22.21
C LEU A 11 -7.25 -3.38 22.40
N ILE A 12 -5.94 -3.48 22.15
CA ILE A 12 -5.18 -4.71 22.42
C ILE A 12 -5.34 -5.09 23.89
N LYS A 13 -5.10 -4.17 24.84
CA LYS A 13 -5.29 -4.47 26.27
C LYS A 13 -6.72 -4.89 26.62
N GLN A 14 -7.72 -4.32 25.97
CA GLN A 14 -9.13 -4.62 26.21
C GLN A 14 -9.49 -6.05 25.78
N PHE A 15 -8.96 -6.51 24.64
CA PHE A 15 -9.19 -7.88 24.16
C PHE A 15 -8.25 -8.91 24.82
N THR A 16 -7.03 -8.52 25.20
CA THR A 16 -6.07 -9.43 25.82
C THR A 16 -6.48 -9.81 27.24
N ARG A 17 -7.00 -8.87 28.05
CA ARG A 17 -7.39 -9.16 29.44
C ARG A 17 -8.41 -10.31 29.61
N PRO A 18 -9.56 -10.33 28.93
CA PRO A 18 -10.53 -11.42 29.07
C PRO A 18 -9.93 -12.76 28.60
N VAL A 19 -9.15 -12.74 27.52
CA VAL A 19 -8.47 -13.93 26.99
C VAL A 19 -7.48 -14.49 28.01
N VAL A 20 -6.64 -13.63 28.60
CA VAL A 20 -5.67 -14.03 29.63
C VAL A 20 -6.35 -14.55 30.90
N ASN A 21 -7.46 -13.94 31.32
CA ASN A 21 -8.24 -14.42 32.46
C ASN A 21 -8.81 -15.83 32.21
N SER A 22 -9.45 -16.05 31.06
CA SER A 22 -9.98 -17.37 30.69
C SER A 22 -8.90 -18.43 30.54
N LEU A 23 -7.74 -18.07 29.95
CA LEU A 23 -6.58 -18.95 29.84
C LEU A 23 -6.00 -19.28 31.22
N SER A 24 -5.98 -18.32 32.14
CA SER A 24 -5.49 -18.52 33.52
C SER A 24 -6.40 -19.45 34.32
N GLU A 25 -7.71 -19.30 34.19
CA GLU A 25 -8.69 -20.24 34.75
C GLU A 25 -8.51 -21.64 34.16
N SER A 26 -8.32 -21.73 32.85
CA SER A 26 -8.06 -23.01 32.17
C SER A 26 -6.76 -23.67 32.64
N ALA A 27 -5.70 -22.89 32.90
CA ALA A 27 -4.44 -23.40 33.44
C ALA A 27 -4.59 -23.93 34.87
N LYS A 28 -5.48 -23.35 35.67
CA LYS A 28 -5.81 -23.88 37.01
C LYS A 28 -6.63 -25.15 36.91
N GLN A 29 -7.63 -25.19 36.04
CA GLN A 29 -8.58 -26.30 35.91
C GLN A 29 -7.97 -27.54 35.24
N TYR A 30 -7.10 -27.37 34.24
CA TYR A 30 -6.58 -28.48 33.42
C TYR A 30 -5.08 -28.70 33.63
N PRO A 31 -4.65 -29.79 34.32
CA PRO A 31 -3.24 -30.05 34.63
C PRO A 31 -2.34 -30.21 33.39
N LYS A 32 -2.85 -30.84 32.32
CA LYS A 32 -2.09 -30.98 31.05
C LYS A 32 -1.81 -29.62 30.41
N PHE A 33 -2.81 -28.76 30.39
CA PHE A 33 -2.68 -27.40 29.86
C PHE A 33 -1.74 -26.56 30.72
N ARG A 34 -1.87 -26.64 32.06
CA ARG A 34 -0.94 -26.02 33.01
C ARG A 34 0.51 -26.37 32.72
N SER A 35 0.80 -27.65 32.55
CA SER A 35 2.15 -28.14 32.29
C SER A 35 2.72 -27.56 30.99
N ILE A 36 1.90 -27.40 29.95
CA ILE A 36 2.31 -26.75 28.69
C ILE A 36 2.63 -25.26 28.93
N ILE A 37 1.72 -24.53 29.58
CA ILE A 37 1.87 -23.11 29.88
C ILE A 37 3.10 -22.83 30.75
N VAL A 38 3.30 -23.61 31.81
CA VAL A 38 4.45 -23.49 32.71
C VAL A 38 5.75 -23.75 31.94
N ARG A 39 5.80 -24.79 31.09
CA ARG A 39 7.00 -25.04 30.26
C ARG A 39 7.29 -23.89 29.31
N LEU A 40 6.27 -23.31 28.68
CA LEU A 40 6.42 -22.15 27.80
C LEU A 40 6.94 -20.93 28.57
N ALA A 41 6.37 -20.65 29.74
CA ALA A 41 6.78 -19.54 30.59
C ALA A 41 8.22 -19.69 31.09
N GLN A 42 8.60 -20.88 31.57
CA GLN A 42 9.96 -21.16 31.99
C GLN A 42 10.94 -21.01 30.82
N ARG A 43 10.64 -21.57 29.64
CA ARG A 43 11.49 -21.42 28.45
C ARG A 43 11.64 -19.97 28.02
N TYR A 44 10.55 -19.21 28.03
CA TYR A 44 10.58 -17.78 27.74
C TYR A 44 11.46 -17.03 28.73
N HIS A 45 11.28 -17.28 30.03
CA HIS A 45 12.07 -16.68 31.10
C HIS A 45 13.56 -16.98 30.91
N LEU A 46 13.95 -18.24 30.72
CA LEU A 46 15.34 -18.60 30.44
C LEU A 46 15.89 -17.91 29.18
N SER A 47 15.09 -17.81 28.12
CA SER A 47 15.50 -17.12 26.89
C SER A 47 15.73 -15.64 27.13
N ASP A 48 14.88 -14.99 27.92
CA ASP A 48 14.98 -13.56 28.23
C ASP A 48 16.31 -13.24 28.93
N PHE A 49 16.63 -13.98 30.00
CA PHE A 49 17.91 -13.82 30.71
C PHE A 49 19.12 -14.23 29.87
N THR A 50 19.00 -15.26 29.02
CA THR A 50 20.08 -15.67 28.12
C THR A 50 20.37 -14.59 27.08
N SER A 51 19.33 -14.00 26.51
CA SER A 51 19.45 -12.89 25.55
C SER A 51 20.06 -11.66 26.20
N GLN A 52 19.60 -11.29 27.40
CA GLN A 52 20.17 -10.18 28.16
C GLN A 52 21.65 -10.44 28.50
N SER A 53 21.99 -11.64 28.97
CA SER A 53 23.37 -12.02 29.28
C SER A 53 24.31 -11.87 28.07
N LYS A 54 23.85 -12.28 26.88
CA LYS A 54 24.62 -12.15 25.63
C LYS A 54 24.76 -10.70 25.18
N LEU A 55 23.69 -9.92 25.26
CA LEU A 55 23.67 -8.51 24.85
C LEU A 55 24.56 -7.63 25.75
N PHE A 56 24.55 -7.88 27.06
CA PHE A 56 25.34 -7.12 28.04
C PHE A 56 26.76 -7.68 28.27
N GLY A 57 27.19 -8.66 27.46
CA GLY A 57 28.57 -9.17 27.50
C GLY A 57 28.92 -10.03 28.72
N PHE A 58 27.92 -10.49 29.48
CA PHE A 58 28.13 -11.46 30.56
C PHE A 58 28.42 -12.82 29.91
N GLY A 59 29.71 -13.17 29.79
CA GLY A 59 30.21 -14.38 29.10
C GLY A 59 29.83 -15.73 29.71
N LYS A 60 28.89 -15.77 30.67
CA LYS A 60 28.34 -17.00 31.25
C LYS A 60 26.82 -16.83 31.42
N PRO A 61 26.01 -17.85 31.12
CA PRO A 61 24.58 -17.79 31.37
C PRO A 61 24.33 -17.54 32.86
N LEU A 62 23.66 -16.43 33.19
CA LEU A 62 23.24 -16.13 34.56
C LEU A 62 22.40 -17.30 35.08
N ARG A 63 22.68 -17.76 36.31
CA ARG A 63 21.92 -18.85 36.94
C ARG A 63 20.55 -18.32 37.35
N VAL A 64 19.57 -18.49 36.47
CA VAL A 64 18.19 -18.02 36.68
C VAL A 64 17.44 -18.97 37.60
N LYS A 65 16.85 -18.44 38.68
CA LYS A 65 15.93 -19.19 39.53
C LYS A 65 14.64 -19.46 38.74
N PRO A 66 14.13 -20.71 38.70
CA PRO A 66 12.88 -20.99 38.02
C PRO A 66 11.73 -20.21 38.66
N LEU A 67 10.77 -19.78 37.83
CA LEU A 67 9.56 -19.09 38.29
C LEU A 67 8.74 -20.00 39.21
N SER A 68 8.04 -19.40 40.18
CA SER A 68 6.99 -20.10 40.93
C SER A 68 5.88 -20.58 39.98
N GLU A 69 5.12 -21.61 40.37
CA GLU A 69 4.05 -22.16 39.53
C GLU A 69 3.02 -21.08 39.14
N ASP A 70 2.60 -20.26 40.10
CA ASP A 70 1.64 -19.17 39.84
C ASP A 70 2.21 -18.09 38.91
N GLU A 71 3.49 -17.74 39.08
CA GLU A 71 4.18 -16.77 38.23
C GLU A 71 4.33 -17.30 36.80
N ALA A 72 4.66 -18.59 36.66
CA ALA A 72 4.78 -19.26 35.38
C ALA A 72 3.41 -19.35 34.67
N ILE A 73 2.32 -19.62 35.41
CA ILE A 73 0.96 -19.62 34.85
C ILE A 73 0.59 -18.23 34.36
N ASN A 74 0.80 -17.19 35.16
CA ASN A 74 0.47 -15.80 34.79
C ASN A 74 1.30 -15.32 33.58
N LEU A 75 2.60 -15.60 33.56
CA LEU A 75 3.46 -15.25 32.44
C LEU A 75 3.07 -16.00 31.17
N GLY A 76 2.88 -17.32 31.25
CA GLY A 76 2.58 -18.15 30.09
C GLY A 76 1.21 -17.87 29.48
N THR A 77 0.19 -17.61 30.31
CA THR A 77 -1.15 -17.24 29.83
C THR A 77 -1.15 -15.86 29.18
N ARG A 78 -0.40 -14.89 29.73
CA ARG A 78 -0.19 -13.58 29.10
C ARG A 78 0.46 -13.72 27.72
N LEU A 79 1.56 -14.46 27.63
CA LEU A 79 2.28 -14.68 26.37
C LEU A 79 1.40 -15.36 25.33
N LEU A 80 0.62 -16.37 25.72
CA LEU A 80 -0.29 -17.06 24.82
C LEU A 80 -1.41 -16.15 24.33
N GLY A 81 -2.00 -15.34 25.22
CA GLY A 81 -3.01 -14.36 24.87
C GLY A 81 -2.50 -13.30 23.90
N GLU A 82 -1.32 -12.74 24.15
CA GLU A 82 -0.66 -11.78 23.24
C GLU A 82 -0.36 -12.41 21.88
N THR A 83 0.15 -13.65 21.86
CA THR A 83 0.45 -14.37 20.61
C THR A 83 -0.81 -14.62 19.78
N LEU A 84 -1.93 -14.97 20.42
CA LEU A 84 -3.20 -15.18 19.71
C LEU A 84 -3.71 -13.87 19.09
N VAL A 85 -3.74 -12.77 19.87
CA VAL A 85 -4.20 -11.48 19.38
C VAL A 85 -3.32 -10.99 18.23
N TYR A 86 -2.00 -10.98 18.41
CA TYR A 86 -1.08 -10.56 17.35
C TYR A 86 -1.10 -11.49 16.15
N GLY A 87 -1.24 -12.80 16.35
CA GLY A 87 -1.35 -13.78 15.27
C GLY A 87 -2.57 -13.56 14.40
N VAL A 88 -3.74 -13.33 15.01
CA VAL A 88 -4.97 -13.01 14.28
C VAL A 88 -4.84 -11.66 13.55
N SER A 89 -4.36 -10.62 14.23
CA SER A 89 -4.17 -9.30 13.61
C SER A 89 -3.19 -9.35 12.44
N ALA A 90 -2.04 -10.00 12.59
CA ALA A 90 -1.05 -10.16 11.53
C ALA A 90 -1.62 -10.96 10.35
N SER A 91 -2.39 -12.01 10.64
CA SER A 91 -3.03 -12.84 9.61
C SER A 91 -4.04 -12.05 8.78
N ILE A 92 -4.86 -11.21 9.42
CA ILE A 92 -5.81 -10.31 8.74
C ILE A 92 -5.05 -9.31 7.87
N LEU A 93 -4.02 -8.65 8.42
CA LEU A 93 -3.22 -7.68 7.68
C LEU A 93 -2.52 -8.29 6.46
N LEU A 94 -1.91 -9.46 6.62
CA LEU A 94 -1.27 -10.19 5.51
C LEU A 94 -2.30 -10.60 4.46
N TYR A 95 -3.49 -11.03 4.87
CA TYR A 95 -4.57 -11.37 3.96
C TYR A 95 -5.04 -10.15 3.16
N GLU A 96 -5.28 -9.02 3.83
CA GLU A 96 -5.68 -7.77 3.17
C GLU A 96 -4.60 -7.24 2.25
N TYR A 97 -3.34 -7.28 2.67
CA TYR A 97 -2.19 -6.90 1.84
C TYR A 97 -2.12 -7.73 0.56
N ASN A 98 -2.17 -9.06 0.68
CA ASN A 98 -2.15 -9.97 -0.47
C ASN A 98 -3.34 -9.73 -1.41
N ARG A 99 -4.52 -9.45 -0.85
CA ARG A 99 -5.71 -9.12 -1.64
C ARG A 99 -5.59 -7.75 -2.31
N SER A 100 -5.10 -6.73 -1.62
CA SER A 100 -4.97 -5.36 -2.13
C SER A 100 -3.92 -5.27 -3.22
N SER A 101 -2.77 -5.93 -3.03
CA SER A 101 -1.67 -5.92 -3.99
C SER A 101 -2.11 -6.36 -5.39
N ARG A 102 -2.98 -7.36 -5.49
CA ARG A 102 -3.59 -7.79 -6.77
C ARG A 102 -4.44 -6.70 -7.43
N ASN A 103 -5.22 -5.97 -6.65
CA ASN A 103 -6.03 -4.86 -7.17
C ASN A 103 -5.18 -3.67 -7.59
N ASP A 104 -4.08 -3.42 -6.88
CA ASP A 104 -3.18 -2.30 -7.16
C ASP A 104 -2.41 -2.53 -8.47
N GLN A 105 -1.98 -3.75 -8.75
CA GLN A 105 -1.40 -4.12 -10.06
C GLN A 105 -2.37 -3.87 -11.22
N ILE A 106 -3.62 -4.31 -11.09
CA ILE A 106 -4.65 -4.08 -12.12
C ILE A 106 -4.91 -2.58 -12.33
N LYS A 107 -4.97 -1.80 -11.24
CA LYS A 107 -5.11 -0.34 -11.33
C LYS A 107 -3.90 0.32 -11.99
N GLU A 108 -2.71 -0.21 -11.77
CA GLU A 108 -1.49 0.30 -12.37
C GLU A 108 -1.41 -0.02 -13.86
N GLU A 109 -1.79 -1.23 -14.27
CA GLU A 109 -1.93 -1.60 -15.67
C GLU A 109 -2.95 -0.73 -16.40
N ARG A 110 -4.13 -0.49 -15.80
CA ARG A 110 -5.12 0.43 -16.36
C ARG A 110 -4.57 1.84 -16.53
N ARG A 111 -3.85 2.36 -15.53
CA ARG A 111 -3.22 3.69 -15.62
C ARG A 111 -2.18 3.75 -16.75
N LYS A 112 -1.36 2.72 -16.92
CA LYS A 112 -0.40 2.64 -18.03
C LYS A 112 -1.10 2.63 -19.39
N PHE A 113 -2.19 1.88 -19.52
CA PHE A 113 -2.99 1.84 -20.74
C PHE A 113 -3.65 3.19 -21.06
N GLU A 114 -4.21 3.86 -20.04
CA GLU A 114 -4.80 5.20 -20.18
C GLU A 114 -3.76 6.23 -20.65
N ILE A 115 -2.57 6.22 -20.05
CA ILE A 115 -1.47 7.12 -20.44
C ILE A 115 -1.05 6.86 -21.89
N ALA A 116 -0.86 5.60 -22.29
CA ALA A 116 -0.51 5.25 -23.67
C ALA A 116 -1.58 5.71 -24.67
N THR A 117 -2.86 5.56 -24.30
CA THR A 117 -3.99 6.02 -25.12
C THR A 117 -4.01 7.53 -25.26
N LEU A 118 -3.77 8.28 -24.17
CA LEU A 118 -3.70 9.74 -24.21
C LEU A 118 -2.53 10.22 -25.06
N GLN A 119 -1.36 9.61 -24.93
CA GLN A 119 -0.19 9.93 -25.76
C GLN A 119 -0.48 9.71 -27.25
N ARG A 120 -1.13 8.59 -27.60
CA ARG A 120 -1.57 8.31 -28.97
C ARG A 120 -2.52 9.39 -29.49
N LYS A 121 -3.52 9.77 -28.70
CA LYS A 121 -4.47 10.83 -29.09
C LYS A 121 -3.79 12.18 -29.29
N ILE A 122 -2.84 12.54 -28.43
CA ILE A 122 -2.04 13.76 -28.58
C ILE A 122 -1.28 13.73 -29.91
N TYR A 123 -0.67 12.60 -30.26
CA TYR A 123 0.04 12.44 -31.52
C TYR A 123 -0.89 12.56 -32.74
N GLU A 124 -2.04 11.87 -32.72
CA GLU A 124 -3.04 11.94 -33.79
C GLU A 124 -3.58 13.37 -33.98
N TYR A 125 -3.84 14.09 -32.89
CA TYR A 125 -4.25 15.49 -32.93
C TYR A 125 -3.14 16.41 -33.46
N GLY A 126 -1.89 16.15 -33.12
CA GLY A 126 -0.73 16.87 -33.67
C GLY A 126 -0.67 16.74 -35.20
N MET A 127 -0.75 15.51 -35.72
CA MET A 127 -0.77 15.26 -37.16
C MET A 127 -1.95 15.94 -37.87
N THR A 128 -3.14 15.88 -37.26
CA THR A 128 -4.35 16.53 -37.81
C THR A 128 -4.16 18.04 -37.89
N THR A 129 -3.53 18.64 -36.87
CA THR A 129 -3.24 20.08 -36.84
C THR A 129 -2.25 20.46 -37.95
N GLU A 130 -1.20 19.69 -38.16
CA GLU A 130 -0.24 19.91 -39.27
C GLU A 130 -0.90 19.80 -40.66
N GLN A 131 -1.79 18.82 -40.84
CA GLN A 131 -2.58 18.68 -42.07
C GLN A 131 -3.47 19.91 -42.31
N GLN A 132 -4.19 20.34 -41.27
CA GLN A 132 -5.05 21.53 -41.34
C GLN A 132 -4.25 22.80 -41.65
N GLU A 133 -3.05 22.97 -41.09
CA GLU A 133 -2.17 24.10 -41.43
C GLU A 133 -1.77 24.10 -42.91
N THR A 134 -1.51 22.91 -43.47
CA THR A 134 -1.14 22.76 -44.88
C THR A 134 -2.31 23.09 -45.80
N GLU A 135 -3.51 22.57 -45.50
CA GLU A 135 -4.74 22.90 -46.23
C GLU A 135 -5.05 24.41 -46.18
N ILE A 136 -4.91 25.05 -45.01
CA ILE A 136 -5.10 26.50 -44.87
C ILE A 136 -4.11 27.27 -45.75
N LYS A 137 -2.83 26.87 -45.79
CA LYS A 137 -1.82 27.51 -46.66
C LYS A 137 -2.18 27.37 -48.13
N GLU A 138 -2.66 26.21 -48.57
CA GLU A 138 -3.09 25.99 -49.95
C GLU A 138 -4.34 26.80 -50.32
N LEU A 139 -5.34 26.84 -49.43
CA LEU A 139 -6.55 27.65 -49.63
C LEU A 139 -6.21 29.14 -49.75
N LYS A 140 -5.30 29.64 -48.91
CA LYS A 140 -4.79 31.03 -49.02
C LYS A 140 -4.13 31.29 -50.37
N ARG A 141 -3.28 30.38 -50.87
CA ARG A 141 -2.67 30.51 -52.20
C ARG A 141 -3.72 30.58 -53.31
N LYS A 142 -4.69 29.66 -53.30
CA LYS A 142 -5.79 29.64 -54.29
C LYS A 142 -6.62 30.93 -54.25
N MET A 143 -6.84 31.49 -53.06
CA MET A 143 -7.51 32.79 -52.91
C MET A 143 -6.74 33.93 -53.57
N TYR A 144 -5.43 34.04 -53.33
CA TYR A 144 -4.60 35.07 -53.96
C TYR A 144 -4.58 34.94 -55.49
N ASP A 145 -4.44 33.73 -56.03
CA ASP A 145 -4.47 33.49 -57.48
C ASP A 145 -5.81 33.89 -58.11
N LEU A 146 -6.92 33.65 -57.41
CA LEU A 146 -8.26 34.05 -57.85
C LEU A 146 -8.44 35.57 -57.79
N GLU A 147 -7.96 36.24 -56.75
CA GLU A 147 -7.99 37.70 -56.64
C GLU A 147 -7.21 38.36 -57.78
N ASP A 148 -6.01 37.85 -58.09
CA ASP A 148 -5.18 38.36 -59.18
C ASP A 148 -5.83 38.12 -60.55
N LYS A 149 -6.40 36.93 -60.79
CA LYS A 149 -7.18 36.67 -62.01
C LYS A 149 -8.36 37.63 -62.13
N ASN A 150 -9.12 37.81 -61.07
CA ASN A 150 -10.28 38.70 -61.08
C ASN A 150 -9.89 40.15 -61.36
N ARG A 151 -8.80 40.64 -60.75
CA ARG A 151 -8.25 41.98 -61.00
C ARG A 151 -7.78 42.14 -62.44
N SER A 152 -7.12 41.12 -63.02
CA SER A 152 -6.67 41.15 -64.42
C SER A 152 -7.83 41.10 -65.43
N LEU A 153 -8.91 40.39 -65.10
CA LEU A 153 -10.13 40.35 -65.92
C LEU A 153 -10.84 41.71 -65.88
N ALA A 154 -10.96 42.30 -64.70
CA ALA A 154 -11.51 43.64 -64.54
C ALA A 154 -10.71 44.67 -65.36
N SER A 155 -9.37 44.65 -65.30
CA SER A 155 -8.55 45.58 -66.10
C SER A 155 -8.72 45.39 -67.61
N LYS A 156 -8.82 44.15 -68.09
CA LYS A 156 -9.06 43.83 -69.52
C LYS A 156 -10.44 44.31 -70.00
N LEU A 157 -11.46 44.11 -69.17
CA LEU A 157 -12.82 44.62 -69.45
C LEU A 157 -12.83 46.15 -69.53
N PHE A 158 -12.18 46.84 -68.59
CA PHE A 158 -12.07 48.30 -68.61
C PHE A 158 -11.30 48.82 -69.83
N SER A 159 -10.23 48.14 -70.27
CA SER A 159 -9.53 48.54 -71.51
C SER A 159 -10.36 48.31 -72.77
N SER A 160 -11.19 47.26 -72.79
CA SER A 160 -12.08 46.94 -73.91
C SER A 160 -13.26 47.91 -74.05
N LEU A 161 -13.72 48.51 -72.96
CA LEU A 161 -14.83 49.49 -72.97
C LEU A 161 -14.38 50.91 -73.37
N LYS A 162 -13.05 51.16 -73.40
CA LYS A 162 -12.46 52.47 -73.73
C LYS A 162 -11.90 52.54 -75.16
N SER A 163 -11.98 51.42 -75.89
CA SER A 163 -11.70 51.24 -77.32
C SER A 163 -12.99 51.34 -78.11
#